data_AF-A0A645FZA4-F1
#
_entry.id   AF-A0A645FZA4-F1
#
_cell.length_a   1.000
_cell.length_b   1.000
_cell.length_c   1.000
_cell.angle_alpha   90.00
_cell.angle_beta   90.00
_cell.angle_gamma   90.00
#
_symmetry.space_group_name_H-M   'P 1'
#
loop_
_entity.id
_entity.type
_entity.pdbx_description
1 polymer ?
#
loop_
_entity_poly.entity_id
_entity_poly.type
_entity_poly.pdbx_seq_one_letter_code
_entity_poly.pdbx_strand_id
1 'polypeptide(L)' 'MIFVNTSAKTLLLQTTDASGTGTVVTVSVPGSATVVSAAGGSLSLSKLAIGDELIVYGAYSAGTFNATVVIRK' A
#
# COMPACT_ATOMS: atom_id res chain seq x y z
N MET A 1 -7.67 5.45 6.11
CA MET A 1 -8.48 4.42 5.42
C MET A 1 -7.69 3.79 4.28
N ILE A 2 -8.01 2.55 3.90
CA ILE A 2 -7.41 1.84 2.77
C ILE A 2 -8.53 1.39 1.83
N PHE A 3 -8.30 1.48 0.52
CA PHE A 3 -9.11 0.80 -0.49
C PHE A 3 -8.20 -0.07 -1.35
N VAL A 4 -8.62 -1.31 -1.63
CA VAL A 4 -7.83 -2.30 -2.37
C VAL A 4 -8.54 -2.66 -3.67
N ASN A 5 -7.88 -2.41 -4.81
CA ASN A 5 -8.32 -2.87 -6.12
C ASN A 5 -7.37 -3.98 -6.60
N THR A 6 -7.77 -5.23 -6.40
CA THR A 6 -6.96 -6.39 -6.77
C THR A 6 -6.85 -6.59 -8.28
N SER A 7 -7.87 -6.21 -9.05
CA SER A 7 -7.87 -6.30 -10.52
C SER A 7 -6.91 -5.31 -11.16
N ALA A 8 -6.93 -4.06 -10.71
CA ALA A 8 -6.01 -3.02 -11.18
C ALA A 8 -4.64 -3.06 -10.46
N LYS A 9 -4.52 -3.88 -9.41
CA LYS A 9 -3.35 -3.95 -8.52
C LYS A 9 -2.97 -2.60 -7.92
N THR A 10 -3.97 -1.85 -7.47
CA THR A 10 -3.78 -0.54 -6.85
C THR A 10 -4.35 -0.49 -5.45
N LEU A 11 -3.73 0.35 -4.62
CA LEU A 11 -4.20 0.73 -3.29
C LEU A 11 -4.45 2.23 -3.26
N LEU A 12 -5.55 2.66 -2.65
CA LEU A 12 -5.64 4.04 -2.16
C LEU A 12 -5.35 4.03 -0.67
N LEU A 13 -4.34 4.80 -0.28
CA LEU A 13 -3.87 4.91 1.08
C LEU A 13 -4.07 6.34 1.55
N GLN A 14 -4.84 6.49 2.63
CA GLN A 14 -4.87 7.76 3.33
C GLN A 14 -3.68 7.84 4.28
N THR A 15 -2.81 8.80 4.04
CA THR A 15 -1.67 9.13 4.89
C THR A 15 -1.97 10.41 5.65
N THR A 16 -1.55 10.49 6.91
CA THR A 16 -1.64 11.72 7.70
C THR A 16 -0.23 12.23 7.93
N ASP A 17 0.03 13.50 7.59
CA ASP A 17 1.33 14.11 7.87
C ASP A 17 1.49 14.48 9.36
N ALA A 18 2.67 14.99 9.72
CA ALA A 18 2.97 15.41 11.09
C ALA A 18 2.09 16.57 11.60
N SER A 19 1.42 17.29 10.70
CA SER A 19 0.50 18.38 11.03
C SER A 19 -0.95 17.92 11.16
N GLY A 20 -1.23 16.62 10.95
CA GLY A 20 -2.57 16.05 11.02
C GLY A 20 -3.36 16.14 9.70
N THR A 21 -2.73 16.57 8.61
CA THR A 21 -3.40 16.70 7.30
C THR A 21 -3.49 15.33 6.62
N GLY A 22 -4.72 14.90 6.34
CA GLY A 22 -4.96 13.68 5.58
C GLY A 22 -4.80 13.90 4.07
N THR A 23 -3.97 13.09 3.43
CA THR A 23 -3.79 13.05 1.97
C THR A 23 -4.06 11.64 1.46
N VAL A 24 -4.68 11.52 0.29
CA VAL A 24 -4.89 10.22 -0.36
C VAL A 24 -3.80 9.99 -1.40
N VAL A 25 -3.07 8.90 -1.27
CA VAL A 25 -2.02 8.47 -2.18
C VAL A 25 -2.51 7.24 -2.95
N THR A 26 -2.42 7.29 -4.27
CA THR A 26 -2.61 6.11 -5.11
C THR A 26 -1.30 5.37 -5.25
N VAL A 27 -1.29 4.11 -4.84
CA VAL A 27 -0.14 3.21 -4.87
C VAL A 27 -0.39 2.11 -5.88
N SER A 28 0.53 1.95 -6.82
CA SER A 28 0.59 0.79 -7.72
C SER A 28 1.36 -0.33 -7.02
N VAL A 29 0.80 -1.54 -7.01
CA VAL A 29 1.40 -2.75 -6.44
C VAL A 29 1.64 -3.74 -7.58
N PRO A 30 2.71 -3.56 -8.38
CA PRO A 30 2.99 -4.45 -9.50
C PRO A 30 3.18 -5.91 -9.03
N GLY A 31 3.06 -6.86 -9.95
CA GLY A 31 3.23 -8.29 -9.60
C GLY A 31 4.61 -8.65 -9.04
N SER A 32 5.61 -7.79 -9.24
CA SER A 32 6.95 -7.90 -8.68
C SER A 32 7.07 -7.34 -7.26
N ALA A 33 6.04 -6.67 -6.75
CA ALA A 33 6.05 -6.13 -5.40
C ALA A 33 5.84 -7.25 -4.37
N THR A 34 6.61 -7.21 -3.30
CA THR A 34 6.50 -8.17 -2.20
C THR A 34 5.49 -7.66 -1.18
N VAL A 35 4.48 -8.46 -0.85
CA VAL A 35 3.53 -8.15 0.22
C VAL A 35 3.77 -9.11 1.38
N VAL A 36 3.95 -8.58 2.59
CA VAL A 36 4.28 -9.37 3.79
C VAL A 36 3.50 -8.89 5.00
N SER A 37 3.38 -9.76 6.01
CA SER A 37 2.90 -9.36 7.33
C SER A 37 4.08 -8.93 8.21
N ALA A 38 3.85 -8.03 9.17
CA ALA A 38 4.83 -7.62 10.16
C ALA A 38 5.27 -8.77 11.08
N ALA A 39 4.41 -9.78 11.27
CA ALA A 39 4.76 -11.03 11.95
C ALA A 39 5.64 -11.97 11.09
N GLY A 40 5.97 -11.56 9.87
CA GLY A 40 6.65 -12.36 8.87
C GLY A 40 5.69 -13.07 7.92
N GLY A 41 6.24 -13.67 6.86
CA GLY A 41 5.49 -14.42 5.86
C GLY A 41 4.95 -13.55 4.72
N SER A 42 4.88 -14.14 3.52
CA SER A 42 4.31 -13.51 2.33
C SER A 42 2.78 -13.54 2.37
N LEU A 43 2.17 -12.48 1.88
CA LEU A 43 0.73 -12.32 1.71
C LEU A 43 0.43 -12.05 0.25
N SER A 44 -0.80 -12.34 -0.18
CA SER A 44 -1.31 -11.79 -1.44
C SER A 44 -1.95 -10.43 -1.18
N LEU A 45 -1.96 -9.55 -2.19
CA LEU A 45 -2.64 -8.25 -2.14
C LEU A 45 -4.11 -8.37 -1.72
N SER A 46 -4.78 -9.47 -2.13
CA SER A 46 -6.17 -9.78 -1.77
C SER A 46 -6.41 -10.08 -0.29
N LYS A 47 -5.36 -10.22 0.52
CA LYS A 47 -5.46 -10.39 1.98
C LYS A 47 -5.40 -9.07 2.75
N LEU A 48 -5.20 -7.95 2.04
CA LEU A 48 -5.29 -6.62 2.63
C LEU A 48 -6.75 -6.18 2.68
N ALA A 49 -7.15 -5.55 3.78
CA ALA A 49 -8.51 -5.12 4.01
C ALA A 49 -8.58 -3.67 4.50
N ILE A 50 -9.79 -3.09 4.43
CA ILE A 50 -10.07 -1.81 5.05
C ILE A 50 -9.82 -1.93 6.56
N GLY A 51 -9.01 -1.02 7.11
CA GLY A 51 -8.64 -1.01 8.52
C GLY A 51 -7.23 -1.53 8.80
N ASP A 52 -6.60 -2.20 7.83
CA ASP A 52 -5.17 -2.54 7.94
C ASP A 52 -4.31 -1.27 8.02
N GLU A 53 -3.24 -1.31 8.80
CA GLU A 53 -2.16 -0.33 8.72
C GLU A 53 -1.05 -0.87 7.84
N LEU A 54 -0.64 -0.10 6.84
CA LEU A 54 0.42 -0.49 5.91
C LEU A 54 1.63 0.42 6.02
N ILE A 55 2.81 -0.17 5.89
CA ILE A 55 4.04 0.52 5.52
C ILE A 55 4.34 0.14 4.08
N VAL A 56 4.51 1.15 3.23
CA VAL A 56 4.79 0.93 1.80
C VAL A 56 6.13 1.55 1.45
N TYR A 57 7.02 0.74 0.88
CA TYR A 57 8.29 1.18 0.30
C TYR A 57 8.20 1.15 -1.21
N GLY A 58 8.84 2.12 -1.85
CA GLY A 58 8.76 2.29 -3.29
C GLY A 58 9.28 3.66 -3.73
N ALA A 59 8.93 4.04 -4.95
CA ALA A 59 9.30 5.33 -5.53
C ALA A 59 8.18 5.89 -6.41
N TYR A 60 8.12 7.22 -6.51
CA TYR A 60 7.26 7.88 -7.49
C TYR A 60 7.84 7.75 -8.89
N SER A 61 6.98 7.42 -9.85
CA SER A 61 7.26 7.55 -11.29
C SER A 61 6.02 8.10 -11.98
N ALA A 62 6.18 9.18 -12.73
CA ALA A 62 5.10 9.86 -13.47
C ALA A 62 3.83 10.11 -12.62
N GLY A 63 3.99 10.53 -11.35
CA GLY A 63 2.88 10.86 -10.45
C GLY A 63 2.21 9.66 -9.76
N THR A 64 2.67 8.43 -10.02
CA THR A 64 2.20 7.22 -9.33
C THR A 64 3.27 6.69 -8.39
N PHE A 65 2.90 6.36 -7.15
CA PHE A 65 3.81 5.68 -6.23
C PHE A 65 3.84 4.19 -6.54
N ASN A 66 4.98 3.67 -7.01
CA ASN A 66 5.15 2.27 -7.34
C ASN A 66 5.78 1.54 -6.15
N ALA A 67 5.01 0.66 -5.53
CA ALA A 67 5.46 -0.13 -4.40
C ALA A 67 6.43 -1.22 -4.85
N THR A 68 7.50 -1.40 -4.08
CA THR A 68 8.40 -2.55 -4.15
C THR A 68 8.14 -3.50 -2.98
N VAL A 69 7.80 -2.97 -1.81
CA VAL A 69 7.45 -3.74 -0.61
C VAL A 69 6.22 -3.12 0.06
N VAL A 70 5.25 -3.95 0.42
CA VAL A 70 4.08 -3.60 1.23
C VAL A 70 4.12 -4.45 2.49
N ILE A 71 4.15 -3.83 3.66
CA ILE A 71 4.11 -4.51 4.96
C ILE A 71 2.79 -4.18 5.62
N ARG A 72 1.99 -5.20 5.94
CA ARG A 72 0.82 -5.05 6.82
C ARG A 72 1.26 -5.19 8.27
N LYS A 73 1.01 -4.16 9.09
CA LYS A 73 1.27 -4.19 10.53
C LYS A 73 0.34 -5.15 11.27
#